data_AF-I3RGI8-F1
#
_entry.id   AF-I3RGI8-F1
#
_cell.length_a   1.000
_cell.length_b   1.000
_cell.length_c   1.000
_cell.angle_alpha   90.00
_cell.angle_beta   90.00
_cell.angle_gamma   90.00
#
_symmetry.space_group_name_H-M   'P 1'
#
loop_
_entity.id
_entity.type
_entity.pdbx_description
1 polymer ?
#
loop_
_entity_poly.entity_id
_entity_poly.type
_entity_poly.pdbx_seq_one_letter_code
_entity_poly.pdbx_strand_id
1 'polypeptide(L)'
;MRKFRYGGQRIRCPYCGSTEVVRIGFITRKGGFKLHRFKCKSCGRTFNELDGTPLSGVHSLKRVMLIAYLALYLKLTPSTIKVIVDLNHSTLLRLYKKVVNNKEFFTNLLEILLNE
;
A
#
# COMPACT_ATOMS: atom_id res chain seq x y z
N MET A 1 -5.29 22.84 18.30
CA MET A 1 -4.63 21.83 17.43
C MET A 1 -5.68 21.20 16.50
N ARG A 2 -5.60 21.40 15.18
CA ARG A 2 -6.60 20.86 14.22
C ARG A 2 -6.49 19.32 14.16
N LYS A 3 -7.54 18.61 14.56
CA LYS A 3 -7.63 17.15 14.46
C LYS A 3 -7.85 16.78 12.99
N PHE A 4 -6.82 16.26 12.33
CA PHE A 4 -6.93 15.80 10.94
C PHE A 4 -7.72 14.50 10.85
N ARG A 5 -8.67 14.47 9.90
CA ARG A 5 -9.40 13.27 9.52
C ARG A 5 -9.06 12.87 8.09
N TYR A 6 -8.94 11.58 7.82
CA TYR A 6 -8.82 11.01 6.48
C TYR A 6 -9.92 9.97 6.30
N GLY A 7 -10.72 10.08 5.23
CA GLY A 7 -11.90 9.23 5.04
C GLY A 7 -12.89 9.26 6.21
N GLY A 8 -13.01 10.40 6.90
CA GLY A 8 -13.87 10.56 8.09
C GLY A 8 -13.26 10.07 9.42
N GLN A 9 -12.15 9.33 9.41
CA GLN A 9 -11.50 8.78 10.60
C GLN A 9 -10.35 9.65 11.12
N ARG A 10 -10.13 9.69 12.44
CA ARG A 10 -8.98 10.40 13.02
C ARG A 10 -7.68 9.68 12.65
N ILE A 11 -6.74 10.43 12.08
CA ILE A 11 -5.42 9.90 11.72
C ILE A 11 -4.62 9.65 12.99
N ARG A 12 -4.02 8.46 13.09
CA ARG A 12 -3.08 8.07 14.15
C ARG A 12 -1.71 7.79 13.54
N CYS A 13 -0.65 8.08 14.28
CA CYS A 13 0.69 7.69 13.90
C CYS A 13 0.80 6.16 13.88
N PRO A 14 1.17 5.52 12.76
CA PRO A 14 1.29 4.06 12.69
C PRO A 14 2.47 3.52 13.52
N TYR A 15 3.37 4.38 14.01
CA TYR A 15 4.54 3.98 14.79
C TYR A 15 4.36 4.09 16.30
N CYS A 16 3.48 4.99 16.78
CA CYS A 16 3.30 5.21 18.23
C CYS A 16 1.84 5.42 18.66
N GLY A 17 0.86 5.33 17.75
CA GLY A 17 -0.56 5.46 18.06
C GLY A 17 -1.06 6.88 18.37
N SER A 18 -0.16 7.87 18.48
CA SER A 18 -0.52 9.25 18.80
C SER A 18 -1.46 9.88 17.76
N THR A 19 -2.39 10.71 18.25
CA THR A 19 -3.28 11.53 17.41
C THR A 19 -2.72 12.92 17.14
N GLU A 20 -1.54 13.24 17.67
CA GLU A 20 -0.87 14.52 17.48
C GLU A 20 -0.15 14.56 16.14
N VAL A 21 -0.93 14.64 15.07
CA VAL A 21 -0.45 14.53 13.70
C VAL A 21 -0.75 15.81 12.93
N VAL A 22 0.23 16.31 12.19
CA VAL A 22 0.07 17.43 11.26
C VAL A 22 0.31 16.99 9.82
N ARG A 23 -0.45 17.53 8.89
CA ARG A 23 -0.19 17.37 7.45
C ARG A 23 0.95 18.30 7.05
N ILE A 24 1.94 17.77 6.34
CA ILE A 24 3.15 18.50 5.92
C ILE A 24 3.32 18.57 4.40
N GLY A 25 2.29 18.19 3.64
CA GLY A 25 2.28 18.24 2.17
C GLY A 25 1.75 16.95 1.54
N PHE A 26 2.18 16.68 0.31
CA PHE A 26 1.85 15.46 -0.42
C PHE A 26 3.03 15.03 -1.32
N ILE A 27 2.98 13.79 -1.80
CA ILE A 27 3.89 13.23 -2.80
C ILE A 27 3.04 12.74 -3.96
N THR A 28 3.37 13.14 -5.18
CA THR A 28 2.75 12.57 -6.39
C THR A 28 3.57 11.36 -6.83
N ARG A 29 2.95 10.17 -6.89
CA ARG A 29 3.53 8.94 -7.41
C ARG A 29 3.33 8.87 -8.93
N LYS A 30 4.02 7.92 -9.58
CA LYS A 30 3.82 7.63 -11.01
C LYS A 30 2.34 7.31 -11.27
N GLY A 31 1.76 7.90 -12.31
CA GLY A 31 0.34 7.79 -12.62
C GLY A 31 -0.56 8.83 -11.93
N GLY A 32 0.01 9.90 -11.36
CA GLY A 32 -0.76 11.03 -10.82
C GLY A 32 -1.35 10.82 -9.42
N PHE A 33 -1.20 9.62 -8.85
CA PHE A 33 -1.70 9.30 -7.52
C PHE A 33 -1.00 10.14 -6.43
N LYS A 34 -1.75 10.96 -5.71
CA LYS A 34 -1.24 11.84 -4.65
C LYS A 34 -1.41 11.18 -3.28
N LEU A 35 -0.32 11.10 -2.54
CA LEU A 35 -0.30 10.63 -1.16
C LEU A 35 -0.04 11.79 -0.21
N HIS A 36 -0.87 11.94 0.82
CA HIS A 36 -0.63 12.95 1.84
C HIS A 36 0.52 12.55 2.76
N ARG A 37 1.35 13.53 3.12
CA ARG A 37 2.42 13.38 4.10
C ARG A 37 1.99 13.94 5.43
N PHE A 38 2.31 13.19 6.47
CA PHE A 38 2.03 13.53 7.86
C PHE A 38 3.31 13.52 8.67
N LYS A 39 3.36 14.34 9.72
CA LYS A 39 4.40 14.31 10.76
C LYS A 39 3.73 14.12 12.11
N CYS A 40 4.15 13.09 12.85
CA CYS A 40 3.79 12.92 14.24
C CYS A 40 4.56 13.91 15.10
N LYS A 41 3.86 14.69 15.94
CA LYS A 41 4.48 15.62 16.88
C LYS A 41 5.04 14.91 18.10
N SER A 42 4.47 13.78 18.51
CA SER A 42 4.94 13.04 19.69
C SER A 42 6.22 12.23 19.42
N CYS A 43 6.33 11.53 18.29
CA CYS A 43 7.53 10.71 17.96
C CYS A 43 8.40 11.26 16.81
N GLY A 44 8.04 12.41 16.23
CA GLY A 44 8.81 13.09 15.19
C GLY A 44 8.79 12.45 13.79
N ARG A 45 8.38 11.18 13.66
CA ARG A 45 8.37 10.43 12.40
C ARG A 45 7.39 11.00 11.37
N THR A 46 7.75 10.88 10.11
CA THR A 46 6.85 11.16 8.99
C THR A 46 6.26 9.89 8.39
N PHE A 47 5.03 9.95 7.93
CA PHE A 47 4.32 8.83 7.30
C PHE A 47 3.33 9.33 6.24
N ASN A 48 2.78 8.42 5.45
CA ASN A 48 1.71 8.68 4.48
C ASN A 48 0.57 7.66 4.66
N GLU A 49 -0.48 7.75 3.83
CA GLU A 49 -1.66 6.88 3.93
C GLU A 49 -1.37 5.38 3.76
N LEU A 50 -0.24 5.02 3.14
CA LEU A 50 0.14 3.62 2.95
C LEU A 50 0.95 3.07 4.11
N ASP A 51 1.51 3.91 4.98
CA ASP A 51 2.27 3.46 6.14
C ASP A 51 1.36 2.78 7.16
N GLY A 52 1.83 1.67 7.73
CA GLY A 52 1.01 0.81 8.58
C GLY A 52 0.04 -0.10 7.82
N THR A 53 0.05 -0.07 6.48
CA THR A 53 -0.72 -0.98 5.62
C THR A 53 0.20 -1.96 4.88
N PRO A 54 -0.33 -3.08 4.37
CA PRO A 54 0.40 -3.96 3.46
C PRO A 54 0.96 -3.26 2.20
N LEU A 55 0.42 -2.10 1.83
CA LEU A 55 0.89 -1.28 0.70
C LEU A 55 2.08 -0.38 1.05
N SER A 56 2.56 -0.36 2.31
CA SER A 56 3.74 0.42 2.68
C SER A 56 4.95 0.03 1.84
N GLY A 57 5.68 1.04 1.35
CA GLY A 57 6.84 0.89 0.47
C GLY A 57 6.52 0.41 -0.96
N VAL A 58 5.25 0.32 -1.35
CA VAL A 58 4.86 -0.02 -2.72
C VAL A 58 4.94 1.23 -3.61
N HIS A 59 5.77 1.18 -4.65
CA HIS A 59 5.93 2.29 -5.58
C HIS A 59 4.84 2.34 -6.68
N SER A 60 4.23 1.20 -7.01
CA SER A 60 3.20 1.10 -8.03
C SER A 60 2.09 0.18 -7.54
N LEU A 61 0.93 0.77 -7.25
CA LEU A 61 -0.27 0.04 -6.85
C LEU A 61 -0.73 -0.91 -7.96
N LYS A 62 -0.73 -0.44 -9.22
CA LYS A 62 -1.05 -1.28 -10.38
C LYS A 62 -0.23 -2.56 -10.42
N ARG A 63 1.09 -2.47 -10.20
CA ARG A 63 1.97 -3.66 -10.23
C ARG A 63 1.64 -4.62 -9.09
N VAL A 64 1.51 -4.15 -7.85
CA VAL A 64 1.20 -5.07 -6.74
C VAL A 64 -0.18 -5.71 -6.90
N MET A 65 -1.17 -4.97 -7.41
CA MET A 65 -2.51 -5.52 -7.67
C MET A 65 -2.53 -6.52 -8.81
N LEU A 66 -1.75 -6.29 -9.88
CA LEU A 66 -1.59 -7.29 -10.94
C LEU A 66 -0.98 -8.59 -10.39
N ILE A 67 0.09 -8.49 -9.58
CA ILE A 67 0.69 -9.68 -8.95
C ILE A 67 -0.30 -10.34 -8.00
N ALA A 68 -1.10 -9.57 -7.24
CA ALA A 68 -2.14 -10.10 -6.36
C ALA A 68 -3.18 -10.90 -7.13
N TYR A 69 -3.70 -10.35 -8.23
CA TYR A 69 -4.67 -11.02 -9.08
C TYR A 69 -4.11 -12.34 -9.66
N LEU A 70 -2.91 -12.30 -10.25
CA LEU A 70 -2.28 -13.48 -10.86
C LEU A 70 -1.98 -14.57 -9.82
N ALA A 71 -1.51 -14.19 -8.63
CA ALA A 71 -1.12 -15.15 -7.59
C ALA A 71 -2.31 -15.67 -6.77
N LEU A 72 -3.27 -14.80 -6.41
CA LEU A 72 -4.35 -15.15 -5.49
C LEU A 72 -5.63 -15.56 -6.20
N TYR A 73 -5.97 -14.97 -7.35
CA TYR A 73 -7.18 -15.30 -8.07
C TYR A 73 -6.91 -16.39 -9.11
N LEU A 74 -5.88 -16.22 -9.95
CA LEU A 74 -5.50 -17.21 -10.97
C LEU A 74 -4.55 -18.31 -10.46
N LYS A 75 -4.11 -18.24 -9.21
CA LYS A 75 -3.25 -19.25 -8.54
C LYS A 75 -1.93 -19.56 -9.28
N LEU A 76 -1.37 -18.58 -9.99
CA LEU A 76 -0.14 -18.76 -10.75
C LEU A 76 1.10 -18.73 -9.86
N THR A 77 2.11 -19.53 -10.25
CA THR A 77 3.41 -19.56 -9.57
C THR A 77 4.26 -18.33 -9.93
N PRO A 78 5.26 -17.95 -9.09
CA PRO A 78 6.17 -16.85 -9.43
C PRO A 78 6.86 -17.00 -10.78
N SER A 79 7.25 -18.22 -11.15
CA SER A 79 7.93 -18.51 -12.42
C SER A 79 7.01 -18.25 -13.61
N THR A 80 5.75 -18.68 -13.55
CA THR A 80 4.74 -18.38 -14.59
C THR A 80 4.48 -16.89 -14.67
N ILE A 81 4.31 -16.22 -13.53
CA ILE A 81 4.07 -14.77 -13.48
C ILE A 81 5.23 -14.01 -14.12
N LYS A 82 6.49 -14.43 -13.91
CA LYS A 82 7.68 -13.79 -14.48
C LYS A 82 7.69 -13.75 -16.01
N VAL A 83 7.07 -14.73 -16.66
CA VAL A 83 6.92 -14.80 -18.12
C VAL A 83 5.85 -13.81 -18.59
N ILE A 84 4.78 -13.65 -17.81
CA ILE A 84 3.65 -12.76 -18.15
C ILE A 84 4.03 -11.29 -17.95
N VAL A 85 4.78 -10.98 -16.89
CA VAL A 85 5.05 -9.59 -16.49
C VAL A 85 6.48 -9.16 -16.82
N ASP A 86 6.59 -7.98 -17.41
CA ASP A 86 7.89 -7.32 -17.59
C ASP A 86 8.37 -6.66 -16.29
N LEU A 87 8.86 -7.50 -15.37
CA LEU A 87 9.49 -7.09 -14.12
C LEU A 87 10.82 -7.82 -13.91
N ASN A 88 11.76 -7.13 -13.26
CA ASN A 88 12.94 -7.78 -12.70
C ASN A 88 12.52 -8.86 -11.68
N HIS A 89 13.17 -10.02 -11.72
CA HIS A 89 12.94 -11.16 -10.84
C HIS A 89 12.93 -10.78 -9.35
N SER A 90 13.88 -9.95 -8.89
CA SER A 90 13.93 -9.50 -7.49
C SER A 90 12.70 -8.68 -7.08
N THR A 91 12.21 -7.82 -7.98
CA THR A 91 11.00 -7.01 -7.75
C THR A 91 9.77 -7.90 -7.73
N LEU A 92 9.68 -8.85 -8.65
CA LEU A 92 8.59 -9.83 -8.68
C LEU A 92 8.52 -10.62 -7.38
N LEU A 93 9.62 -11.25 -6.95
CA LEU A 93 9.64 -12.04 -5.72
C LEU A 93 9.29 -11.21 -4.49
N ARG A 94 9.80 -9.98 -4.40
CA ARG A 94 9.45 -9.05 -3.30
C ARG A 94 7.95 -8.74 -3.26
N LEU A 95 7.34 -8.44 -4.41
CA LEU A 95 5.91 -8.16 -4.50
C LEU A 95 5.07 -9.42 -4.24
N TYR A 96 5.45 -10.56 -4.80
CA TYR A 96 4.79 -11.84 -4.58
C TYR A 96 4.78 -12.23 -3.10
N LYS A 97 5.95 -12.18 -2.44
CA LYS A 97 6.03 -12.43 -0.99
C LYS A 97 5.17 -11.46 -0.19
N LYS A 98 5.18 -10.17 -0.53
CA LYS A 98 4.32 -9.17 0.11
C LYS A 98 2.83 -9.51 -0.04
N VAL A 99 2.40 -9.91 -1.23
CA VAL A 99 1.02 -10.35 -1.52
C VAL A 99 0.66 -11.57 -0.69
N VAL A 100 1.45 -12.64 -0.77
CA VAL A 100 1.16 -13.91 -0.08
C VAL A 100 1.16 -13.74 1.44
N ASN A 101 2.11 -12.98 1.99
CA ASN A 101 2.17 -12.73 3.43
C ASN A 101 1.01 -11.86 3.95
N ASN A 102 0.30 -11.16 3.06
CA ASN A 102 -0.86 -10.33 3.40
C ASN A 102 -2.09 -10.77 2.60
N LYS A 103 -2.25 -12.08 2.40
CA LYS A 103 -3.25 -12.67 1.51
C LYS A 103 -4.64 -12.12 1.74
N GLU A 104 -5.11 -12.10 3.00
CA GLU A 104 -6.46 -11.62 3.35
C GLU A 104 -6.71 -10.19 2.87
N PHE A 105 -5.79 -9.26 3.16
CA PHE A 105 -5.90 -7.88 2.71
C PHE A 105 -6.02 -7.77 1.19
N PHE A 106 -5.17 -8.49 0.45
CA PHE A 106 -5.18 -8.42 -1.01
C PHE A 106 -6.38 -9.14 -1.64
N THR A 107 -6.87 -10.23 -1.05
CA THR A 107 -8.10 -10.89 -1.48
C THR A 107 -9.29 -9.94 -1.32
N ASN A 108 -9.49 -9.37 -0.14
CA ASN A 108 -10.60 -8.43 0.12
C ASN A 108 -10.54 -7.22 -0.82
N LEU A 109 -9.32 -6.70 -1.07
CA LEU A 109 -9.15 -5.58 -1.99
C LEU A 109 -9.48 -5.97 -3.45
N LEU A 110 -9.12 -7.19 -3.88
CA LEU A 110 -9.50 -7.68 -5.21
C LEU A 110 -11.01 -7.92 -5.32
N GLU A 111 -11.65 -8.45 -4.28
CA GLU A 111 -13.11 -8.62 -4.25
C GLU A 111 -13.83 -7.29 -4.42
N ILE A 112 -13.38 -6.24 -3.71
CA ILE A 112 -13.93 -4.89 -3.88
C ILE A 112 -13.75 -4.42 -5.33
N LEU A 113 -12.58 -4.59 -5.92
CA LEU A 113 -12.28 -4.07 -7.26
C LEU A 113 -12.89 -4.87 -8.42
N LEU A 114 -13.24 -6.15 -8.22
CA LEU A 114 -13.74 -7.04 -9.27
C LEU A 114 -15.26 -7.24 -9.22
N ASN A 115 -15.90 -6.94 -8.08
CA ASN A 115 -17.34 -7.08 -7.88
C ASN A 115 -18.09 -5.73 -7.96
N GLU A 116 -17.45 -4.70 -8.52
CA GLU A 116 -18.11 -3.44 -8.94
C GLU A 116 -18.87 -3.61 -10.27
#